data_AF-M5BJ59-F1
#
_entry.id   AF-M5BJ59-F1
#
_cell.length_a   1.000
_cell.length_b   1.000
_cell.length_c   1.000
_cell.angle_alpha   90.00
_cell.angle_beta   90.00
_cell.angle_gamma   90.00
#
_symmetry.space_group_name_H-M   'P 1'
#
loop_
_entity.id
_entity.type
_entity.pdbx_description
1 polymer ?
#
loop_
_entity_poly.entity_id
_entity_poly.type
_entity_poly.pdbx_seq_one_letter_code
_entity_poly.pdbx_strand_id
1 'polypeptide(L)'
;MNTHDRSSVSSDNDQKVDAGPVTHQLPEEPSRAHVVNSDVERNPGVARVEALHRHLGGLWRWTLYISIGALAYIYSLDQNTTSNYLPLATSSFGQHAFIGTIGTAEGIITAVGKPCIAKIADLFSRPTAYIVVLIFYVVGYILVASAQSVYAIAGGMVLYTVGHTGLDLVTDIIIADITPLKWRGFATALPSAPFILNAFISAEIVTGVTNGPGWRWGYGMFAIIVPAIMVPAIITLFTADKRAKKNGELTFGASRNERRRVEKADENIAPRQPLWVQFKDVAIKMDLFGLVLIGFIFGLILFPISLAKTVRGGWSNRE
;
A
#
# COMPACT_ATOMS: atom_id res chain seq x y z
N MET A 1 85.80 50.11 -39.99
CA MET A 1 85.99 48.81 -39.32
C MET A 1 84.65 48.46 -38.68
N ASN A 2 84.06 47.34 -39.13
CA ASN A 2 82.93 46.58 -38.55
C ASN A 2 82.82 46.68 -37.02
N THR A 3 81.68 46.57 -36.32
CA THR A 3 80.32 46.04 -36.57
C THR A 3 79.52 46.24 -35.27
N HIS A 4 78.18 46.27 -35.38
CA HIS A 4 77.16 45.87 -34.37
C HIS A 4 77.36 46.22 -32.88
N ASP A 5 76.41 46.96 -32.28
CA ASP A 5 75.34 46.33 -31.49
C ASP A 5 74.21 47.32 -31.15
N ARG A 6 73.04 46.74 -30.91
CA ARG A 6 71.71 47.30 -30.64
C ARG A 6 71.61 48.07 -29.32
N SER A 7 70.77 49.09 -29.28
CA SER A 7 69.55 49.07 -28.44
C SER A 7 68.72 50.33 -28.64
N SER A 8 67.42 50.09 -28.76
CA SER A 8 66.35 51.03 -29.07
C SER A 8 65.98 51.93 -27.89
N VAL A 9 65.49 53.10 -28.28
CA VAL A 9 65.04 54.25 -27.50
C VAL A 9 63.78 53.95 -26.67
N SER A 10 63.83 54.39 -25.41
CA SER A 10 62.80 55.00 -24.53
C SER A 10 61.32 54.96 -24.94
N SER A 11 60.47 54.50 -24.00
CA SER A 11 59.33 55.30 -23.51
C SER A 11 58.76 54.75 -22.20
N ASP A 12 58.46 55.70 -21.31
CA ASP A 12 58.05 55.63 -19.91
C ASP A 12 56.74 54.89 -19.58
N ASN A 13 56.66 54.56 -18.29
CA ASN A 13 55.46 54.52 -17.44
C ASN A 13 54.73 53.18 -17.22
N ASP A 14 55.30 52.32 -16.36
CA ASP A 14 54.56 51.30 -15.62
C ASP A 14 54.62 51.61 -14.11
N GLN A 15 53.50 52.10 -13.59
CA GLN A 15 53.31 52.38 -12.17
C GLN A 15 52.83 51.10 -11.45
N LYS A 16 53.77 50.38 -10.83
CA LYS A 16 53.50 49.19 -10.01
C LYS A 16 53.14 49.63 -8.57
N VAL A 17 51.87 49.53 -8.19
CA VAL A 17 51.41 49.74 -6.80
C VAL A 17 51.35 48.39 -6.10
N ASP A 18 52.21 48.22 -5.09
CA ASP A 18 52.28 47.03 -4.23
C ASP A 18 51.51 47.24 -2.91
N ALA A 19 50.69 46.23 -2.58
CA ALA A 19 50.16 45.76 -1.30
C ALA A 19 49.80 46.73 -0.13
N GLY A 20 48.51 46.75 0.21
CA GLY A 20 47.99 46.98 1.58
C GLY A 20 46.85 46.00 1.89
N PRO A 21 46.64 45.55 3.15
CA PRO A 21 45.57 44.61 3.49
C PRO A 21 44.27 45.38 3.75
N VAL A 22 43.25 45.18 2.92
CA VAL A 22 41.90 45.69 3.20
C VAL A 22 41.02 44.52 3.58
N THR A 23 40.81 44.37 4.90
CA THR A 23 39.83 43.45 5.48
C THR A 23 38.42 43.90 5.08
N HIS A 24 37.87 43.30 4.02
CA HIS A 24 36.45 43.44 3.70
C HIS A 24 35.67 42.49 4.61
N GLN A 25 35.16 43.00 5.73
CA GLN A 25 34.11 42.32 6.49
C GLN A 25 32.84 42.32 5.62
N LEU A 26 32.41 41.13 5.20
CA LEU A 26 31.08 40.92 4.61
C LEU A 26 30.04 40.98 5.75
N PRO A 27 28.87 41.62 5.55
CA PRO A 27 27.79 41.54 6.52
C PRO A 27 27.27 40.10 6.59
N GLU A 28 27.18 39.52 7.79
CA GLU A 28 26.43 38.29 8.03
C GLU A 28 24.94 38.55 7.78
N GLU A 29 24.43 38.14 6.61
CA GLU A 29 22.99 37.97 6.37
C GLU A 29 22.52 36.61 6.92
N PRO A 30 21.50 36.56 7.78
CA PRO A 30 20.87 35.30 8.14
C PRO A 30 19.86 34.88 7.06
N SER A 31 19.92 33.59 6.68
CA SER A 31 18.83 32.83 6.04
C SER A 31 18.46 33.19 4.60
N ARG A 32 18.80 32.30 3.66
CA ARG A 32 17.80 31.71 2.75
C ARG A 32 18.13 30.24 2.51
N ALA A 33 17.15 29.38 2.79
CA ALA A 33 17.13 28.00 2.34
C ALA A 33 17.43 27.94 0.83
N HIS A 34 18.29 27.02 0.42
CA HIS A 34 18.43 26.66 -0.99
C HIS A 34 17.08 26.11 -1.48
N VAL A 35 16.26 26.98 -2.08
CA VAL A 35 15.19 26.58 -2.96
C VAL A 35 15.87 25.95 -4.17
N VAL A 36 15.94 24.62 -4.16
CA VAL A 36 16.33 23.83 -5.32
C VAL A 36 15.41 24.21 -6.47
N ASN A 37 15.96 24.83 -7.51
CA ASN A 37 15.28 25.18 -8.75
C ASN A 37 14.36 24.04 -9.21
N SER A 38 13.07 24.35 -9.29
CA SER A 38 11.98 23.43 -9.58
C SER A 38 11.43 23.70 -10.98
N ASP A 39 12.20 23.46 -12.05
CA ASP A 39 11.70 23.55 -13.42
C ASP A 39 12.25 22.43 -14.33
N VAL A 40 11.79 21.22 -14.04
CA VAL A 40 11.35 20.23 -15.03
C VAL A 40 10.10 19.64 -14.39
N GLU A 41 8.99 19.47 -15.11
CA GLU A 41 7.81 18.73 -14.65
C GLU A 41 8.24 17.35 -14.14
N ARG A 42 8.61 17.28 -12.85
CA ARG A 42 9.19 16.08 -12.26
C ARG A 42 7.99 15.19 -11.98
N ASN A 43 7.83 14.19 -12.85
CA ASN A 43 6.71 13.29 -12.83
C ASN A 43 6.43 12.84 -11.38
N PRO A 44 5.21 13.05 -10.82
CA PRO A 44 4.94 12.91 -9.40
C PRO A 44 5.29 11.53 -8.82
N GLY A 45 5.42 10.50 -9.66
CA GLY A 45 5.96 9.19 -9.27
C GLY A 45 7.46 9.22 -8.93
N VAL A 46 8.29 9.90 -9.73
CA VAL A 46 9.75 9.96 -9.51
C VAL A 46 10.08 10.73 -8.24
N ALA A 47 9.34 11.82 -7.95
CA ALA A 47 9.51 12.59 -6.72
C ALA A 47 9.19 11.76 -5.45
N ARG A 48 8.19 10.87 -5.49
CA ARG A 48 7.83 9.99 -4.37
C ARG A 48 8.92 8.94 -4.08
N VAL A 49 9.45 8.33 -5.12
CA VAL A 49 10.53 7.33 -5.01
C VAL A 49 11.80 7.97 -4.45
N GLU A 50 12.15 9.15 -4.93
CA GLU A 50 13.33 9.88 -4.50
C GLU A 50 13.20 10.39 -3.06
N ALA A 51 12.03 10.89 -2.68
CA ALA A 51 11.73 11.25 -1.29
C ALA A 51 11.84 10.05 -0.35
N LEU A 52 11.34 8.87 -0.75
CA LEU A 52 11.50 7.64 0.04
C LEU A 52 12.98 7.28 0.18
N HIS A 53 13.72 7.25 -0.92
CA HIS A 53 15.14 6.89 -0.91
C HIS A 53 15.96 7.88 -0.10
N ARG A 54 15.60 9.16 -0.08
CA ARG A 54 16.28 10.19 0.73
C ARG A 54 16.16 9.93 2.25
N HIS A 55 15.05 9.35 2.70
CA HIS A 55 14.76 9.17 4.14
C HIS A 55 15.06 7.78 4.69
N LEU A 56 15.08 6.75 3.83
CA LEU A 56 15.51 5.41 4.24
C LEU A 56 17.02 5.27 4.05
N GLY A 57 17.73 4.81 5.08
CA GLY A 57 19.11 4.34 4.92
C GLY A 57 19.16 3.05 4.10
N GLY A 58 20.34 2.68 3.59
CA GLY A 58 20.49 1.50 2.72
C GLY A 58 19.89 0.22 3.30
N LEU A 59 20.15 -0.07 4.59
CA LEU A 59 19.61 -1.27 5.26
C LEU A 59 18.08 -1.29 5.31
N TRP A 60 17.45 -0.16 5.65
CA TRP A 60 15.99 -0.04 5.72
C TRP A 60 15.32 -0.20 4.36
N ARG A 61 15.98 0.23 3.27
CA ARG A 61 15.50 0.02 1.89
C ARG A 61 15.46 -1.47 1.55
N TRP A 62 16.53 -2.20 1.87
CA TRP A 62 16.56 -3.65 1.67
C TRP A 62 15.51 -4.37 2.51
N THR A 63 15.32 -3.98 3.77
CA THR A 63 14.26 -4.53 4.62
C THR A 63 12.88 -4.32 3.99
N LEU A 64 12.61 -3.13 3.43
CA LEU A 64 11.34 -2.84 2.76
C LEU A 64 11.13 -3.74 1.54
N TYR A 65 12.12 -3.86 0.64
CA TYR A 65 12.00 -4.72 -0.54
C TYR A 65 11.83 -6.20 -0.19
N ILE A 66 12.62 -6.71 0.77
CA ILE A 66 12.52 -8.09 1.24
C ILE A 66 11.15 -8.34 1.86
N SER A 67 10.64 -7.41 2.67
CA SER A 67 9.33 -7.55 3.31
C SER A 67 8.20 -7.57 2.28
N ILE A 68 8.22 -6.69 1.27
CA ILE A 68 7.22 -6.68 0.20
C ILE A 68 7.29 -7.96 -0.64
N GLY A 69 8.50 -8.43 -0.96
CA GLY A 69 8.69 -9.68 -1.68
C GLY A 69 8.19 -10.90 -0.90
N ALA A 70 8.47 -10.95 0.40
CA ALA A 70 7.97 -12.00 1.29
C ALA A 70 6.44 -11.95 1.39
N LEU A 71 5.85 -10.74 1.48
CA LEU A 71 4.41 -10.56 1.48
C LEU A 71 3.76 -11.06 0.19
N ALA A 72 4.32 -10.71 -0.97
CA ALA A 72 3.82 -11.20 -2.26
C ALA A 72 3.88 -12.74 -2.33
N TYR A 73 4.97 -13.34 -1.85
CA TYR A 73 5.10 -14.79 -1.80
C TYR A 73 4.01 -15.43 -0.91
N ILE A 74 3.83 -14.95 0.32
CA ILE A 74 2.85 -15.51 1.25
C ILE A 74 1.43 -15.28 0.77
N TYR A 75 1.15 -14.12 0.19
CA TYR A 75 -0.16 -13.81 -0.39
C TYR A 75 -0.51 -14.81 -1.48
N SER A 76 0.43 -15.11 -2.38
CA SER A 76 0.22 -16.13 -3.42
C SER A 76 0.07 -17.53 -2.84
N LEU A 77 0.78 -17.84 -1.75
CA LEU A 77 0.67 -19.12 -1.07
C LEU A 77 -0.72 -19.26 -0.45
N ASP A 78 -1.15 -18.26 0.33
CA ASP A 78 -2.46 -18.18 0.95
C ASP A 78 -3.58 -18.42 -0.07
N GLN A 79 -3.59 -17.69 -1.18
CA GLN A 79 -4.65 -17.84 -2.19
C GLN A 79 -4.66 -19.25 -2.84
N ASN A 80 -3.49 -19.82 -3.14
CA ASN A 80 -3.40 -21.16 -3.71
C ASN A 80 -3.80 -22.25 -2.71
N THR A 81 -3.44 -22.12 -1.44
CA THR A 81 -3.75 -23.12 -0.40
C THR A 81 -5.21 -23.03 0.05
N THR A 82 -5.69 -21.82 0.35
CA THR A 82 -7.03 -21.56 0.90
C THR A 82 -8.16 -21.94 -0.06
N SER A 83 -7.94 -21.82 -1.37
CA SER A 83 -8.90 -22.29 -2.38
C SER A 83 -9.20 -23.79 -2.29
N ASN A 84 -8.26 -24.59 -1.78
CA ASN A 84 -8.43 -26.03 -1.57
C ASN A 84 -9.05 -26.36 -0.20
N TYR A 85 -8.88 -25.50 0.82
CA TYR A 85 -9.46 -25.75 2.14
C TYR A 85 -10.96 -25.47 2.21
N LEU A 86 -11.48 -24.52 1.43
CA LEU A 86 -12.91 -24.18 1.41
C LEU A 86 -13.83 -25.38 1.06
N PRO A 87 -13.55 -26.17 0.00
CA PRO A 87 -14.37 -27.35 -0.30
C PRO A 87 -14.26 -28.43 0.79
N LEU A 88 -13.09 -28.59 1.44
CA LEU A 88 -12.92 -29.53 2.55
C LEU A 88 -13.71 -29.09 3.79
N ALA A 89 -13.69 -27.79 4.10
CA ALA A 89 -14.42 -27.21 5.22
C ALA A 89 -15.93 -27.37 5.05
N THR A 90 -16.47 -27.01 3.88
CA THR A 90 -17.91 -27.14 3.58
C THR A 90 -18.37 -28.60 3.48
N SER A 91 -17.49 -29.50 3.00
CA SER A 91 -17.70 -30.96 3.02
C SER A 91 -17.95 -31.50 4.41
N SER A 92 -17.12 -31.07 5.37
CA SER A 92 -17.20 -31.56 6.76
C SER A 92 -18.54 -31.28 7.44
N PHE A 93 -19.31 -30.32 6.92
CA PHE A 93 -20.65 -29.97 7.39
C PHE A 93 -21.78 -30.46 6.45
N GLY A 94 -21.44 -31.18 5.37
CA GLY A 94 -22.41 -31.70 4.41
C GLY A 94 -23.10 -30.62 3.56
N GLN A 95 -22.56 -29.40 3.49
CA GLN A 95 -23.16 -28.29 2.74
C GLN A 95 -22.27 -27.76 1.62
N HIS A 96 -21.81 -28.64 0.74
CA HIS A 96 -21.01 -28.27 -0.43
C HIS A 96 -21.68 -27.22 -1.33
N ALA A 97 -23.00 -27.21 -1.40
CA ALA A 97 -23.73 -26.26 -2.24
C ALA A 97 -23.52 -24.78 -1.81
N PHE A 98 -23.08 -24.54 -0.57
CA PHE A 98 -22.76 -23.18 -0.09
C PHE A 98 -21.46 -22.60 -0.65
N ILE A 99 -20.56 -23.41 -1.23
CA ILE A 99 -19.30 -22.94 -1.81
C ILE A 99 -19.57 -21.86 -2.88
N GLY A 100 -20.57 -22.09 -3.74
CA GLY A 100 -20.95 -21.13 -4.78
C GLY A 100 -21.45 -19.80 -4.22
N THR A 101 -22.22 -19.84 -3.13
CA THR A 101 -22.73 -18.64 -2.45
C THR A 101 -21.62 -17.86 -1.78
N ILE A 102 -20.69 -18.55 -1.11
CA ILE A 102 -19.50 -17.92 -0.51
C ILE A 102 -18.68 -17.24 -1.60
N GLY A 103 -18.28 -17.96 -2.66
CA GLY A 103 -17.46 -17.37 -3.74
C GLY A 103 -18.16 -16.21 -4.46
N THR A 104 -19.49 -16.23 -4.57
CA THR A 104 -20.26 -15.10 -5.10
C THR A 104 -20.15 -13.89 -4.18
N ALA A 105 -20.32 -14.07 -2.87
CA ALA A 105 -20.17 -12.99 -1.89
C ALA A 105 -18.74 -12.41 -1.89
N GLU A 106 -17.72 -13.27 -1.95
CA GLU A 106 -16.32 -12.84 -2.05
C GLU A 106 -16.08 -12.01 -3.33
N GLY A 107 -16.63 -12.43 -4.46
CA GLY A 107 -16.54 -11.69 -5.72
C GLY A 107 -17.16 -10.30 -5.65
N ILE A 108 -18.35 -10.19 -5.03
CA ILE A 108 -19.03 -8.89 -4.81
C ILE A 108 -18.18 -8.00 -3.93
N ILE A 109 -17.71 -8.52 -2.80
CA ILE A 109 -16.91 -7.76 -1.84
C ILE A 109 -15.60 -7.32 -2.49
N THR A 110 -14.98 -8.14 -3.32
CA THR A 110 -13.76 -7.76 -4.03
C THR A 110 -14.04 -6.64 -5.03
N ALA A 111 -15.11 -6.76 -5.82
CA ALA A 111 -15.48 -5.76 -6.84
C ALA A 111 -15.83 -4.41 -6.21
N VAL A 112 -16.61 -4.41 -5.14
CA VAL A 112 -17.05 -3.18 -4.45
C VAL A 112 -15.98 -2.67 -3.48
N GLY A 113 -15.27 -3.58 -2.82
CA GLY A 113 -14.24 -3.34 -1.81
C GLY A 113 -13.05 -2.55 -2.34
N LYS A 114 -12.61 -2.86 -3.56
CA LYS A 114 -11.43 -2.21 -4.15
C LYS A 114 -11.53 -0.67 -4.17
N PRO A 115 -12.57 -0.04 -4.74
CA PRO A 115 -12.71 1.41 -4.71
C PRO A 115 -12.90 2.00 -3.30
N CYS A 116 -13.56 1.32 -2.35
CA CYS A 116 -13.63 1.84 -0.97
C CYS A 116 -12.26 1.90 -0.34
N ILE A 117 -11.51 0.80 -0.43
CA ILE A 117 -10.23 0.68 0.23
C ILE A 117 -9.22 1.65 -0.40
N ALA A 118 -9.29 1.86 -1.72
CA ALA A 118 -8.51 2.91 -2.39
C ALA A 118 -8.79 4.30 -1.80
N LYS A 119 -10.07 4.67 -1.64
CA LYS A 119 -10.44 5.97 -1.00
C LYS A 119 -10.00 6.05 0.45
N ILE A 120 -10.10 4.96 1.22
CA ILE A 120 -9.62 4.90 2.60
C ILE A 120 -8.09 5.07 2.63
N ALA A 121 -7.35 4.40 1.75
CA ALA A 121 -5.89 4.52 1.63
C ALA A 121 -5.44 5.93 1.20
N ASP A 122 -6.28 6.67 0.47
CA ASP A 122 -6.04 8.06 0.12
C ASP A 122 -6.33 9.03 1.28
N LEU A 123 -7.31 8.72 2.14
CA LEU A 123 -7.75 9.55 3.28
C LEU A 123 -6.95 9.31 4.56
N PHE A 124 -6.44 8.11 4.76
CA PHE A 124 -5.57 7.73 5.88
C PHE A 124 -4.10 7.68 5.42
N SER A 125 -3.14 7.70 6.36
CA SER A 125 -1.75 7.42 6.00
C SER A 125 -1.62 5.96 5.56
N ARG A 126 -0.73 5.68 4.60
CA ARG A 126 -0.54 4.36 3.97
C ARG A 126 -0.25 3.26 5.02
N PRO A 127 0.69 3.47 5.97
CA PRO A 127 0.89 2.54 7.07
C PRO A 127 -0.35 2.27 7.95
N THR A 128 -1.21 3.28 8.16
CA THR A 128 -2.46 3.11 8.93
C THR A 128 -3.47 2.26 8.17
N ALA A 129 -3.60 2.47 6.85
CA ALA A 129 -4.45 1.63 6.01
C ALA A 129 -4.03 0.15 6.07
N TYR A 130 -2.71 -0.11 6.04
CA TYR A 130 -2.10 -1.44 6.19
C TYR A 130 -2.52 -2.16 7.47
N ILE A 131 -2.54 -1.47 8.62
CA ILE A 131 -2.95 -2.06 9.90
C ILE A 131 -4.44 -2.41 9.88
N VAL A 132 -5.29 -1.51 9.37
CA VAL A 132 -6.75 -1.73 9.36
C VAL A 132 -7.09 -2.97 8.54
N VAL A 133 -6.56 -3.08 7.31
CA VAL A 133 -6.82 -4.24 6.45
C VAL A 133 -6.24 -5.54 7.03
N LEU A 134 -5.09 -5.46 7.72
CA LEU A 134 -4.50 -6.60 8.41
C LEU A 134 -5.39 -7.11 9.55
N ILE A 135 -6.04 -6.22 10.30
CA ILE A 135 -6.97 -6.63 11.37
C ILE A 135 -8.15 -7.40 10.78
N PHE A 136 -8.77 -6.89 9.70
CA PHE A 136 -9.87 -7.60 9.03
C PHE A 136 -9.46 -8.97 8.52
N TYR A 137 -8.26 -9.07 7.94
CA TYR A 137 -7.69 -10.34 7.46
C TYR A 137 -7.54 -11.36 8.60
N VAL A 138 -6.88 -10.96 9.69
CA VAL A 138 -6.61 -11.84 10.84
C VAL A 138 -7.89 -12.27 11.52
N VAL A 139 -8.82 -11.33 11.78
CA VAL A 139 -10.10 -11.63 12.42
C VAL A 139 -10.92 -12.58 11.55
N GLY A 140 -10.94 -12.37 10.23
CA GLY A 140 -11.61 -13.26 9.29
C GLY A 140 -11.11 -14.70 9.39
N TYR A 141 -9.79 -14.90 9.34
CA TYR A 141 -9.19 -16.23 9.45
C TYR A 141 -9.31 -16.88 10.82
N ILE A 142 -9.24 -16.13 11.91
CA ILE A 142 -9.55 -16.65 13.25
C ILE A 142 -10.99 -17.15 13.30
N LEU A 143 -11.93 -16.43 12.69
CA LEU A 143 -13.34 -16.80 12.67
C LEU A 143 -13.59 -18.05 11.83
N VAL A 144 -12.94 -18.18 10.65
CA VAL A 144 -13.01 -19.41 9.84
C VAL A 144 -12.38 -20.60 10.56
N ALA A 145 -11.21 -20.42 11.18
CA ALA A 145 -10.52 -21.49 11.92
C ALA A 145 -11.30 -21.96 13.17
N SER A 146 -12.07 -21.06 13.80
CA SER A 146 -12.93 -21.36 14.95
C SER A 146 -14.37 -21.73 14.59
N ALA A 147 -14.74 -21.72 13.31
CA ALA A 147 -16.11 -21.94 12.85
C ALA A 147 -16.67 -23.33 13.22
N GLN A 148 -17.84 -23.36 13.87
CA GLN A 148 -18.58 -24.60 14.17
C GLN A 148 -19.76 -24.84 13.21
N SER A 149 -19.95 -23.94 12.24
CA SER A 149 -21.00 -24.02 11.23
C SER A 149 -20.55 -23.40 9.91
N VAL A 150 -21.22 -23.77 8.83
CA VAL A 150 -20.97 -23.24 7.48
C VAL A 150 -21.28 -21.75 7.39
N TYR A 151 -22.28 -21.28 8.15
CA TYR A 151 -22.61 -19.86 8.26
C TYR A 151 -21.48 -19.06 8.91
N ALA A 152 -20.83 -19.62 9.93
CA ALA A 152 -19.65 -19.00 10.53
C ALA A 152 -18.48 -18.97 9.53
N ILE A 153 -18.26 -20.03 8.75
CA ILE A 153 -17.27 -20.01 7.65
C ILE A 153 -17.59 -18.89 6.66
N ALA A 154 -18.85 -18.78 6.21
CA ALA A 154 -19.26 -17.74 5.26
C ALA A 154 -19.04 -16.32 5.82
N GLY A 155 -19.42 -16.07 7.07
CA GLY A 155 -19.18 -14.77 7.72
C GLY A 155 -17.68 -14.46 7.88
N GLY A 156 -16.88 -15.47 8.20
CA GLY A 156 -15.43 -15.34 8.32
C GLY A 156 -14.76 -15.06 6.98
N MET A 157 -15.20 -15.75 5.93
CA MET A 157 -14.73 -15.53 4.56
C MET A 157 -15.04 -14.11 4.08
N VAL A 158 -16.25 -13.60 4.34
CA VAL A 158 -16.61 -12.21 4.01
C VAL A 158 -15.66 -11.21 4.68
N LEU A 159 -15.37 -11.36 5.97
CA LEU A 159 -14.42 -10.48 6.68
C LEU A 159 -12.99 -10.62 6.13
N TYR A 160 -12.57 -11.86 5.89
CA TYR A 160 -11.29 -12.16 5.27
C TYR A 160 -11.16 -11.50 3.89
N THR A 161 -12.18 -11.58 3.02
CA THR A 161 -12.14 -10.99 1.68
C THR A 161 -11.93 -9.49 1.71
N VAL A 162 -12.56 -8.79 2.68
CA VAL A 162 -12.33 -7.34 2.88
C VAL A 162 -10.86 -7.08 3.21
N GLY A 163 -10.30 -7.84 4.14
CA GLY A 163 -8.89 -7.72 4.53
C GLY A 163 -7.94 -8.07 3.39
N HIS A 164 -8.15 -9.21 2.74
CA HIS A 164 -7.36 -9.72 1.62
C HIS A 164 -7.35 -8.74 0.43
N THR A 165 -8.52 -8.28 0.00
CA THR A 165 -8.66 -7.27 -1.08
C THR A 165 -7.94 -5.97 -0.71
N GLY A 166 -7.98 -5.58 0.56
CA GLY A 166 -7.29 -4.39 1.02
C GLY A 166 -5.78 -4.55 1.09
N LEU A 167 -5.29 -5.72 1.50
CA LEU A 167 -3.87 -6.04 1.48
C LEU A 167 -3.33 -6.01 0.05
N ASP A 168 -4.04 -6.62 -0.91
CA ASP A 168 -3.73 -6.59 -2.34
C ASP A 168 -3.51 -5.16 -2.83
N LEU A 169 -4.55 -4.31 -2.65
CA LEU A 169 -4.52 -2.94 -3.13
C LEU A 169 -3.47 -2.06 -2.46
N VAL A 170 -3.35 -2.10 -1.13
CA VAL A 170 -2.41 -1.21 -0.45
C VAL A 170 -0.97 -1.66 -0.75
N THR A 171 -0.72 -2.97 -0.95
CA THR A 171 0.57 -3.47 -1.43
C THR A 171 0.90 -2.93 -2.81
N ASP A 172 -0.05 -2.97 -3.76
CA ASP A 172 0.12 -2.40 -5.10
C ASP A 172 0.40 -0.91 -5.07
N ILE A 173 -0.29 -0.15 -4.21
CA ILE A 173 -0.06 1.28 -4.02
C ILE A 173 1.38 1.54 -3.54
N ILE A 174 1.87 0.76 -2.58
CA ILE A 174 3.24 0.91 -2.08
C ILE A 174 4.25 0.57 -3.16
N ILE A 175 4.07 -0.54 -3.88
CA ILE A 175 4.95 -0.92 -5.00
C ILE A 175 4.99 0.21 -6.04
N ALA A 176 3.84 0.80 -6.35
CA ALA A 176 3.74 1.91 -7.29
C ALA A 176 4.41 3.21 -6.78
N ASP A 177 4.39 3.45 -5.47
CA ASP A 177 5.01 4.61 -4.82
C ASP A 177 6.54 4.47 -4.68
N ILE A 178 7.07 3.24 -4.59
CA ILE A 178 8.53 2.97 -4.49
C ILE A 178 9.20 2.69 -5.83
N THR A 179 8.43 2.44 -6.89
CA THR A 179 8.96 2.12 -8.23
C THR A 179 8.85 3.32 -9.18
N PRO A 180 9.90 3.61 -9.97
CA PRO A 180 9.82 4.65 -11.00
C PRO A 180 8.79 4.29 -12.08
N LEU A 181 8.16 5.31 -12.67
CA LEU A 181 7.07 5.14 -13.63
C LEU A 181 7.44 4.24 -14.83
N LYS A 182 8.70 4.31 -15.29
CA LYS A 182 9.23 3.51 -16.41
C LYS A 182 9.16 1.99 -16.16
N TRP A 183 9.38 1.56 -14.91
CA TRP A 183 9.44 0.14 -14.53
C TRP A 183 8.20 -0.32 -13.74
N ARG A 184 7.24 0.58 -13.53
CA ARG A 184 6.06 0.32 -12.68
C ARG A 184 5.30 -0.91 -13.12
N GLY A 185 5.04 -1.07 -14.43
CA GLY A 185 4.32 -2.23 -14.94
C GLY A 185 5.03 -3.57 -14.65
N PHE A 186 6.37 -3.60 -14.74
CA PHE A 186 7.15 -4.77 -14.38
C PHE A 186 7.12 -5.03 -12.88
N ALA A 187 7.27 -3.98 -12.06
CA ALA A 187 7.25 -4.11 -10.61
C ALA A 187 5.89 -4.52 -10.06
N THR A 188 4.77 -4.10 -10.67
CA THR A 188 3.42 -4.56 -10.29
C THR A 188 3.13 -5.99 -10.75
N ALA A 189 3.79 -6.46 -11.81
CA ALA A 189 3.65 -7.84 -12.27
C ALA A 189 4.53 -8.83 -11.46
N LEU A 190 5.66 -8.37 -10.92
CA LEU A 190 6.61 -9.21 -10.18
C LEU A 190 5.98 -9.97 -8.99
N PRO A 191 5.09 -9.37 -8.17
CA PRO A 191 4.34 -10.07 -7.13
C PRO A 191 3.49 -11.25 -7.61
N SER A 192 3.17 -11.32 -8.91
CA SER A 192 2.40 -12.43 -9.48
C SER A 192 3.26 -13.67 -9.79
N ALA A 193 4.59 -13.52 -9.91
CA ALA A 193 5.47 -14.64 -10.26
C ALA A 193 5.41 -15.83 -9.26
N PRO A 194 5.36 -15.61 -7.93
CA PRO A 194 5.18 -16.68 -6.94
C PRO A 194 3.97 -17.58 -7.14
N PHE A 195 2.88 -17.09 -7.76
CA PHE A 195 1.67 -17.88 -7.99
C PHE A 195 1.94 -19.12 -8.84
N ILE A 196 2.85 -19.03 -9.82
CA ILE A 196 3.19 -20.15 -10.70
C ILE A 196 3.88 -21.26 -9.91
N LEU A 197 4.82 -20.91 -9.03
CA LEU A 197 5.53 -21.88 -8.20
C LEU A 197 4.61 -22.48 -7.15
N ASN A 198 3.81 -21.65 -6.49
CA ASN A 198 2.91 -22.08 -5.43
C ASN A 198 1.73 -22.92 -5.94
N ALA A 199 1.38 -22.86 -7.23
CA ALA A 199 0.45 -23.80 -7.84
C ALA A 199 0.90 -25.26 -7.68
N PHE A 200 2.21 -25.54 -7.72
CA PHE A 200 2.76 -26.89 -7.51
C PHE A 200 2.99 -27.22 -6.04
N ILE A 201 3.49 -26.24 -5.25
CA ILE A 201 3.85 -26.44 -3.85
C ILE A 201 2.61 -26.54 -2.94
N SER A 202 1.53 -25.83 -3.29
CA SER A 202 0.33 -25.75 -2.46
C SER A 202 -0.34 -27.11 -2.25
N ALA A 203 -0.34 -28.00 -3.24
CA ALA A 203 -0.95 -29.32 -3.12
C ALA A 203 -0.32 -30.17 -2.01
N GLU A 204 1.01 -30.14 -1.89
CA GLU A 204 1.75 -30.86 -0.84
C GLU A 204 1.43 -30.28 0.54
N ILE A 205 1.40 -28.95 0.66
CA ILE A 205 1.05 -28.25 1.91
C ILE A 205 -0.38 -28.56 2.33
N VAL A 206 -1.34 -28.50 1.39
CA VAL A 206 -2.75 -28.84 1.64
C VAL A 206 -2.87 -30.28 2.14
N THR A 207 -2.19 -31.21 1.49
CA THR A 207 -2.23 -32.64 1.84
C THR A 207 -1.63 -32.87 3.23
N GLY A 208 -0.45 -32.28 3.51
CA GLY A 208 0.19 -32.39 4.82
C GLY A 208 -0.64 -31.80 5.95
N VAL A 209 -1.25 -30.63 5.74
CA VAL A 209 -2.14 -30.00 6.74
C VAL A 209 -3.42 -30.81 6.93
N THR A 210 -4.01 -31.32 5.86
CA THR A 210 -5.27 -32.09 5.93
C THR A 210 -5.08 -33.43 6.62
N ASN A 211 -3.94 -34.11 6.38
CA ASN A 211 -3.61 -35.38 7.02
C ASN A 211 -3.18 -35.24 8.48
N GLY A 212 -2.71 -34.06 8.89
CA GLY A 212 -2.32 -33.77 10.27
C GLY A 212 -3.39 -32.98 11.03
N PRO A 213 -3.17 -31.68 11.27
CA PRO A 213 -4.01 -30.84 12.15
C PRO A 213 -5.38 -30.45 11.55
N GLY A 214 -5.62 -30.73 10.27
CA GLY A 214 -6.88 -30.51 9.56
C GLY A 214 -7.03 -29.11 8.93
N TRP A 215 -8.10 -28.95 8.14
CA TRP A 215 -8.37 -27.75 7.34
C TRP A 215 -8.45 -26.45 8.19
N ARG A 216 -8.89 -26.56 9.45
CA ARG A 216 -9.00 -25.41 10.37
C ARG A 216 -7.64 -24.76 10.61
N TRP A 217 -6.60 -25.59 10.71
CA TRP A 217 -5.24 -25.09 10.89
C TRP A 217 -4.64 -24.52 9.60
N GLY A 218 -5.11 -24.98 8.44
CA GLY A 218 -4.81 -24.37 7.15
C GLY A 218 -5.14 -22.88 7.09
N TYR A 219 -6.26 -22.46 7.67
CA TYR A 219 -6.59 -21.03 7.83
C TYR A 219 -5.83 -20.38 8.99
N GLY A 220 -5.70 -21.09 10.11
CA GLY A 220 -5.03 -20.59 11.32
C GLY A 220 -3.55 -20.24 11.11
N MET A 221 -2.81 -20.99 10.28
CA MET A 221 -1.41 -20.70 10.00
C MET A 221 -1.22 -19.33 9.36
N PHE A 222 -2.07 -18.94 8.40
CA PHE A 222 -1.96 -17.65 7.71
C PHE A 222 -2.34 -16.47 8.62
N ALA A 223 -3.25 -16.69 9.59
CA ALA A 223 -3.55 -15.69 10.61
C ALA A 223 -2.33 -15.32 11.48
N ILE A 224 -1.29 -16.17 11.53
CA ILE A 224 -0.05 -15.92 12.27
C ILE A 224 1.07 -15.44 11.34
N ILE A 225 1.25 -16.14 10.21
CA ILE A 225 2.35 -15.89 9.27
C ILE A 225 2.22 -14.50 8.63
N VAL A 226 1.01 -14.10 8.22
CA VAL A 226 0.81 -12.81 7.55
C VAL A 226 1.14 -11.65 8.49
N PRO A 227 0.59 -11.55 9.73
CA PRO A 227 1.01 -10.51 10.66
C PRO A 227 2.51 -10.52 10.95
N ALA A 228 3.12 -11.70 11.15
CA ALA A 228 4.54 -11.79 11.46
C ALA A 228 5.42 -11.14 10.39
N ILE A 229 5.04 -11.26 9.12
CA ILE A 229 5.81 -10.74 7.98
C ILE A 229 5.39 -9.30 7.63
N MET A 230 4.15 -8.93 7.95
CA MET A 230 3.64 -7.58 7.83
C MET A 230 4.22 -6.61 8.87
N VAL A 231 4.42 -7.05 10.11
CA VAL A 231 4.95 -6.20 11.21
C VAL A 231 6.24 -5.46 10.81
N PRO A 232 7.30 -6.12 10.28
CA PRO A 232 8.50 -5.40 9.85
C PRO A 232 8.24 -4.46 8.67
N ALA A 233 7.37 -4.81 7.71
CA ALA A 233 6.97 -3.91 6.63
C ALA A 233 6.29 -2.66 7.19
N ILE A 234 5.35 -2.83 8.12
CA ILE A 234 4.64 -1.74 8.79
C ILE A 234 5.61 -0.85 9.57
N ILE A 235 6.53 -1.42 10.35
CA ILE A 235 7.52 -0.68 11.14
C ILE A 235 8.44 0.16 10.23
N THR A 236 8.92 -0.40 9.12
CA THR A 236 9.77 0.34 8.16
C THR A 236 9.01 1.50 7.52
N LEU A 237 7.73 1.31 7.18
CA LEU A 237 6.88 2.37 6.64
C LEU A 237 6.58 3.46 7.68
N PHE A 238 6.27 3.10 8.92
CA PHE A 238 6.04 4.07 10.00
C PHE A 238 7.30 4.86 10.36
N THR A 239 8.47 4.23 10.34
CA THR A 239 9.74 4.92 10.60
C THR A 239 10.09 5.88 9.47
N ALA A 240 9.80 5.51 8.22
CA ALA A 240 9.91 6.40 7.07
C ALA A 240 8.95 7.61 7.18
N ASP A 241 7.69 7.36 7.53
CA ASP A 241 6.65 8.39 7.74
C ASP A 241 7.06 9.38 8.83
N LYS A 242 7.52 8.88 9.99
CA LYS A 242 8.00 9.72 11.11
C LYS A 242 9.23 10.54 10.75
N ARG A 243 10.19 9.97 10.00
CA ARG A 243 11.40 10.69 9.57
C ARG A 243 11.08 11.81 8.57
N ALA A 244 10.18 11.55 7.63
CA ALA A 244 9.71 12.57 6.68
C ALA A 244 9.00 13.73 7.41
N LYS A 245 8.12 13.43 8.38
CA LYS A 245 7.42 14.43 9.20
C LYS A 245 8.37 15.30 10.03
N LYS A 246 9.44 14.71 10.57
CA LYS A 246 10.44 15.44 11.36
C LYS A 246 11.23 16.45 10.53
N ASN A 247 11.40 16.19 9.23
CA ASN A 247 12.18 17.03 8.32
C ASN A 247 11.34 18.11 7.62
N GLY A 248 10.03 18.20 7.91
CA GLY A 248 9.13 19.18 7.28
C GLY A 248 8.82 18.89 5.80
N GLU A 249 9.24 17.74 5.26
CA GLU A 249 8.99 17.34 3.88
C GLU A 249 7.66 16.58 3.76
N LEU A 250 7.02 16.68 2.59
CA LEU A 250 5.77 15.94 2.32
C LEU A 250 6.00 14.44 2.55
N THR A 251 5.26 13.91 3.50
CA THR A 251 5.38 12.54 3.99
C THR A 251 5.23 11.51 2.87
N PHE A 252 6.04 10.45 2.91
CA PHE A 252 5.85 9.28 2.05
C PHE A 252 4.49 8.66 2.37
N GLY A 253 3.55 8.72 1.42
CA GLY A 253 2.17 8.36 1.71
C GLY A 253 1.39 9.42 2.50
N ALA A 254 1.73 10.71 2.37
CA ALA A 254 0.93 11.81 2.87
C ALA A 254 -0.50 11.71 2.30
N SER A 255 -1.50 11.53 3.16
CA SER A 255 -2.91 11.48 2.74
C SER A 255 -3.22 12.72 1.89
N ARG A 256 -4.17 12.62 0.95
CA ARG A 256 -4.69 13.79 0.22
C ARG A 256 -5.09 14.91 1.20
N ASN A 257 -5.54 14.55 2.41
CA ASN A 257 -5.82 15.50 3.49
C ASN A 257 -4.56 16.16 4.08
N GLU A 258 -3.43 15.45 4.24
CA GLU A 258 -2.17 16.06 4.70
C GLU A 258 -1.61 17.02 3.64
N ARG A 259 -1.64 16.65 2.36
CA ARG A 259 -1.25 17.54 1.25
C ARG A 259 -2.12 18.79 1.19
N ARG A 260 -3.44 18.63 1.31
CA ARG A 260 -4.40 19.73 1.31
C ARG A 260 -4.34 20.56 2.61
N ARG A 261 -3.87 20.00 3.72
CA ARG A 261 -3.62 20.75 4.97
C ARG A 261 -2.36 21.60 4.87
N VAL A 262 -1.32 21.14 4.18
CA VAL A 262 -0.13 21.96 3.89
C VAL A 262 -0.48 23.05 2.89
N GLU A 263 -1.23 22.72 1.83
CA GLU A 263 -1.74 23.68 0.84
C GLU A 263 -2.69 24.73 1.45
N LYS A 264 -3.54 24.34 2.41
CA LYS A 264 -4.41 25.26 3.16
C LYS A 264 -3.76 25.87 4.41
N ALA A 265 -2.54 25.48 4.78
CA ALA A 265 -1.81 26.13 5.87
C ALA A 265 -1.20 27.45 5.41
N ASP A 266 -1.02 27.64 4.10
CA ASP A 266 -0.60 28.90 3.48
C ASP A 266 -1.75 29.93 3.41
N GLU A 267 -3.00 29.50 3.61
CA GLU A 267 -4.18 30.36 3.61
C GLU A 267 -4.83 30.32 5.01
N ASN A 268 -4.56 31.36 5.81
CA ASN A 268 -4.88 31.49 7.24
C ASN A 268 -6.09 30.71 7.80
N ILE A 269 -5.79 29.82 8.76
CA ILE A 269 -6.61 29.34 9.89
C ILE A 269 -7.92 28.59 9.52
N ALA A 270 -7.83 27.26 9.41
CA ALA A 270 -9.00 26.39 9.58
C ALA A 270 -9.11 25.91 11.05
N PRO A 271 -10.21 26.19 11.77
CA PRO A 271 -10.39 25.71 13.14
C PRO A 271 -10.39 24.17 13.20
N ARG A 272 -9.84 23.59 14.27
CA ARG A 272 -9.89 22.13 14.52
C ARG A 272 -11.35 21.69 14.58
N GLN A 273 -11.82 21.06 13.50
CA GLN A 273 -13.20 20.61 13.41
C GLN A 273 -13.45 19.49 14.44
N PRO A 274 -14.64 19.43 15.07
CA PRO A 274 -14.99 18.39 16.03
C PRO A 274 -14.96 17.00 15.38
N LEU A 275 -14.65 15.95 16.17
CA LEU A 275 -14.46 14.57 15.69
C LEU A 275 -15.65 14.05 14.86
N TRP A 276 -16.88 14.44 15.20
CA TRP A 276 -18.08 14.09 14.45
C TRP A 276 -18.15 14.71 13.05
N VAL A 277 -17.65 15.93 12.86
CA VAL A 277 -17.57 16.58 11.55
C VAL A 277 -16.45 15.97 10.72
N GLN A 278 -15.34 15.54 11.36
CA GLN A 278 -14.31 14.75 10.67
C GLN A 278 -14.84 13.38 10.24
N PHE A 279 -15.61 12.68 11.08
CA PHE A 279 -16.26 11.43 10.72
C PHE A 279 -17.29 11.61 9.60
N LYS A 280 -18.12 12.67 9.67
CA LYS A 280 -19.09 13.02 8.63
C LYS A 280 -18.39 13.37 7.32
N ASP A 281 -17.32 14.16 7.35
CA ASP A 281 -16.52 14.51 6.18
C ASP A 281 -15.81 13.28 5.59
N VAL A 282 -15.32 12.36 6.43
CA VAL A 282 -14.74 11.09 5.98
C VAL A 282 -15.82 10.20 5.36
N ALA A 283 -16.99 10.10 5.96
CA ALA A 283 -18.11 9.29 5.44
C ALA A 283 -18.67 9.83 4.12
N ILE A 284 -18.80 11.16 3.99
CA ILE A 284 -19.23 11.82 2.74
C ILE A 284 -18.13 11.73 1.67
N LYS A 285 -16.85 11.91 2.02
CA LYS A 285 -15.72 11.76 1.07
C LYS A 285 -15.48 10.31 0.65
N MET A 286 -15.76 9.35 1.52
CA MET A 286 -15.73 7.93 1.18
C MET A 286 -16.76 7.55 0.13
N ASP A 287 -17.77 8.40 -0.14
CA ASP A 287 -18.94 8.04 -0.95
C ASP A 287 -19.57 6.74 -0.43
N LEU A 288 -19.72 6.68 0.89
CA LEU A 288 -20.22 5.49 1.58
C LEU A 288 -21.60 5.09 1.04
N PHE A 289 -22.40 6.07 0.62
CA PHE A 289 -23.70 5.84 0.00
C PHE A 289 -23.57 5.15 -1.37
N GLY A 290 -22.76 5.67 -2.29
CA GLY A 290 -22.52 5.01 -3.58
C GLY A 290 -21.92 3.61 -3.43
N LEU A 291 -21.06 3.44 -2.44
CA LEU A 291 -20.43 2.18 -2.11
C LEU A 291 -21.41 1.12 -1.59
N VAL A 292 -22.27 1.50 -0.65
CA VAL A 292 -23.35 0.65 -0.13
C VAL A 292 -24.36 0.36 -1.25
N LEU A 293 -24.66 1.34 -2.10
CA LEU A 293 -25.57 1.17 -3.23
C LEU A 293 -25.03 0.16 -4.26
N ILE A 294 -23.74 0.23 -4.60
CA ILE A 294 -23.12 -0.76 -5.51
C ILE A 294 -23.10 -2.14 -4.86
N GLY A 295 -22.73 -2.25 -3.58
CA GLY A 295 -22.79 -3.50 -2.83
C GLY A 295 -24.20 -4.10 -2.82
N PHE A 296 -25.21 -3.25 -2.66
CA PHE A 296 -26.61 -3.64 -2.66
C PHE A 296 -27.10 -4.07 -4.05
N ILE A 297 -26.69 -3.39 -5.12
CA ILE A 297 -27.04 -3.75 -6.51
C ILE A 297 -26.42 -5.10 -6.89
N PHE A 298 -25.11 -5.27 -6.67
CA PHE A 298 -24.45 -6.54 -6.95
C PHE A 298 -25.00 -7.66 -6.06
N GLY A 299 -25.28 -7.36 -4.79
CA GLY A 299 -25.94 -8.27 -3.85
C GLY A 299 -27.30 -8.75 -4.35
N LEU A 300 -28.20 -7.83 -4.70
CA LEU A 300 -29.54 -8.14 -5.20
C LEU A 300 -29.55 -8.89 -6.52
N ILE A 301 -28.56 -8.69 -7.39
CA ILE A 301 -28.48 -9.41 -8.66
C ILE A 301 -27.88 -10.80 -8.46
N LEU A 302 -26.77 -10.90 -7.73
CA LEU A 302 -25.98 -12.12 -7.68
C LEU A 302 -26.41 -13.10 -6.59
N PHE A 303 -26.92 -12.65 -5.43
CA PHE A 303 -27.40 -13.58 -4.40
C PHE A 303 -28.58 -14.43 -4.88
N PRO A 304 -29.63 -13.88 -5.52
CA PRO A 304 -30.73 -14.69 -6.03
C PRO A 304 -30.28 -15.68 -7.11
N ILE A 305 -29.39 -15.28 -8.02
CA ILE A 305 -28.84 -16.16 -9.06
C ILE A 305 -28.02 -17.30 -8.44
N SER A 306 -27.26 -17.00 -7.39
CA SER A 306 -26.44 -17.97 -6.66
C SER A 306 -27.29 -18.92 -5.82
N LEU A 307 -28.26 -18.40 -5.06
CA LEU A 307 -29.18 -19.20 -4.23
C LEU A 307 -30.10 -20.08 -5.07
N ALA A 308 -30.59 -19.59 -6.22
CA ALA A 308 -31.51 -20.35 -7.06
C ALA A 308 -30.90 -21.66 -7.60
N LYS A 309 -29.56 -21.80 -7.61
CA LYS A 309 -28.89 -23.08 -7.94
C LYS A 309 -28.73 -24.01 -6.73
N THR A 310 -28.90 -23.50 -5.51
CA THR A 310 -28.63 -24.19 -4.24
C THR A 310 -29.90 -24.77 -3.60
N VAL A 311 -31.09 -24.22 -3.91
CA VAL A 311 -32.38 -24.66 -3.33
C VAL A 311 -33.03 -25.78 -4.16
N ARG A 312 -33.51 -26.85 -3.51
CA ARG A 312 -34.37 -27.88 -4.14
C ARG A 312 -35.67 -27.21 -4.62
N GLY A 313 -35.82 -27.03 -5.93
CA GLY A 313 -36.97 -26.35 -6.56
C GLY A 313 -36.58 -25.17 -7.48
N GLY A 314 -35.32 -24.72 -7.43
CA GLY A 314 -34.81 -23.65 -8.29
C GLY A 314 -35.59 -22.34 -8.17
N TRP A 315 -35.84 -21.67 -9.30
CA TRP A 315 -36.67 -20.46 -9.40
C TRP A 315 -38.17 -20.73 -9.24
N SER A 316 -38.57 -21.99 -9.13
CA SER A 316 -39.97 -22.44 -9.14
C SER A 316 -40.48 -22.86 -7.75
N ASN A 317 -39.81 -22.45 -6.67
CA ASN A 317 -40.36 -22.62 -5.32
C ASN A 317 -41.57 -21.69 -5.16
N ARG A 318 -42.72 -22.16 -5.65
CA ARG A 318 -44.06 -21.74 -5.26
C ARG A 318 -44.38 -22.53 -4.00
N GLU A 319 -44.24 -21.88 -2.85
CA GLU A 319 -45.20 -22.09 -1.77
C GLU A 319 -46.31 -21.05 -1.91
#